data_AF-A0A5N5M1S4-F1
#
_entry.id   AF-A0A5N5M1S4-F1
#
_cell.length_a   1.000
_cell.length_b   1.000
_cell.length_c   1.000
_cell.angle_alpha   90.00
_cell.angle_beta   90.00
_cell.angle_gamma   90.00
#
_symmetry.space_group_name_H-M   'P 1'
#
loop_
_entity.id
_entity.type
_entity.pdbx_description
1 polymer ?
#
loop_
_entity_poly.entity_id
_entity_poly.type
_entity_poly.pdbx_seq_one_letter_code
_entity_poly.pdbx_strand_id
1 'polypeptide(L)'
;MVLMGSCLETGAYFLTPFPDSNPGQQTRYNAAPAMTRARIEMTISQLKGRFQCVKRLKVAPDRACDIIVACSVLHNTATIRKETTPVVEVQPDDDLQPVHLDHPSGRAAGDRTVQHHF
;
A
#
# COMPACT_ATOMS: atom_id res chain seq x y z
N MET A 1 -15.03 7.34 0.17
CA MET A 1 -13.67 7.82 0.52
C MET A 1 -13.59 8.07 2.02
N VAL A 2 -13.94 7.07 2.83
CA VAL A 2 -13.80 7.10 4.28
C VAL A 2 -13.49 5.66 4.66
N LEU A 3 -12.21 5.38 4.92
CA LEU A 3 -11.76 4.21 5.67
C LEU A 3 -10.31 4.46 6.10
N MET A 4 -10.14 5.51 6.91
CA MET A 4 -8.98 5.71 7.79
C MET A 4 -9.33 5.09 9.15
N GLY A 5 -9.61 3.78 9.13
CA GLY A 5 -9.87 2.97 10.31
C GLY A 5 -8.64 2.15 10.64
N SER A 6 -7.84 2.67 11.56
CA SER A 6 -7.25 1.95 12.70
C SER A 6 -6.33 0.75 12.47
N CYS A 7 -5.16 0.84 13.12
CA CYS A 7 -4.39 -0.25 13.72
C CYS A 7 -3.60 -1.17 12.78
N LEU A 8 -2.38 -0.74 12.46
CA LEU A 8 -1.26 -1.68 12.46
C LEU A 8 -0.23 -1.19 13.47
N GLU A 9 -0.29 -1.72 14.70
CA GLU A 9 0.86 -1.68 15.61
C GLU A 9 1.95 -2.55 14.98
N THR A 10 2.93 -1.94 14.33
CA THR A 10 4.28 -2.51 14.14
C THR A 10 5.22 -1.43 13.63
N GLY A 11 6.09 -0.93 14.52
CA GLY A 11 7.35 -0.27 14.18
C GLY A 11 7.26 1.18 13.69
N ALA A 12 7.77 2.12 14.50
CA ALA A 12 8.25 3.46 14.10
C ALA A 12 7.35 4.23 13.11
N TYR A 13 6.47 5.05 13.67
CA TYR A 13 5.43 5.93 13.08
C TYR A 13 5.90 7.00 12.08
N PHE A 14 6.76 6.67 11.12
CA PHE A 14 7.22 7.59 10.05
C PHE A 14 6.25 7.66 8.85
N LEU A 15 5.25 6.77 8.76
CA LEU A 15 4.34 6.70 7.62
C LEU A 15 2.87 7.02 7.97
N THR A 16 2.58 7.31 9.23
CA THR A 16 1.23 7.66 9.67
C THR A 16 0.94 9.13 9.35
N PRO A 17 -0.04 9.44 8.50
CA PRO A 17 -0.35 10.82 8.17
C PRO A 17 -0.92 11.59 9.37
N PHE A 18 -0.61 12.88 9.47
CA PHE A 18 -1.24 13.79 10.43
C PHE A 18 -2.71 14.03 10.05
N PRO A 19 -3.69 13.72 10.92
CA PRO A 19 -5.11 13.79 10.59
C PRO A 19 -5.61 15.21 10.34
N ASP A 20 -5.11 16.19 11.11
CA ASP A 20 -5.43 17.62 10.98
C ASP A 20 -4.16 18.39 10.59
N SER A 21 -3.60 18.08 9.42
CA SER A 21 -2.35 18.72 8.99
C SER A 21 -2.56 20.21 8.72
N ASN A 22 -1.89 21.06 9.48
CA ASN A 22 -1.83 22.49 9.16
C ASN A 22 -1.06 22.70 7.84
N PRO A 23 -1.43 23.70 7.02
CA PRO A 23 -0.72 24.02 5.79
C PRO A 23 0.78 24.20 6.05
N GLY A 24 1.63 23.45 5.36
CA GLY A 24 3.08 23.57 5.49
C GLY A 24 3.79 22.22 5.64
N GLN A 25 4.59 22.07 6.69
CA GLN A 25 5.47 20.91 6.87
C GLN A 25 4.70 19.59 7.06
N GLN A 26 3.57 19.63 7.77
CA GLN A 26 2.72 18.45 8.01
C GLN A 26 2.04 17.97 6.72
N THR A 27 1.57 18.89 5.86
CA THR A 27 1.02 18.51 4.55
C THR A 27 2.06 17.86 3.64
N ARG A 28 3.30 18.39 3.63
CA ARG A 28 4.41 17.81 2.85
C ARG A 28 4.80 16.42 3.36
N TYR A 29 4.80 16.24 4.68
CA TYR A 29 5.04 14.95 5.29
C TYR A 29 3.96 13.93 4.89
N ASN A 30 2.68 14.28 4.91
CA ASN A 30 1.60 13.39 4.48
C ASN A 30 1.64 13.09 2.97
N ALA A 31 2.07 14.05 2.15
CA ALA A 31 2.10 13.92 0.70
C ALA A 31 3.13 12.88 0.22
N ALA A 32 4.31 12.79 0.86
CA ALA A 32 5.37 11.91 0.39
C ALA A 32 5.02 10.40 0.46
N PRO A 33 4.53 9.86 1.59
CA PRO A 33 4.02 8.49 1.66
C PRO A 33 2.80 8.28 0.76
N ALA A 34 1.89 9.27 0.67
CA ALA A 34 0.70 9.17 -0.17
C ALA A 34 1.05 9.01 -1.66
N MET A 35 1.98 9.81 -2.17
CA MET A 35 2.47 9.70 -3.55
C MET A 35 3.16 8.36 -3.80
N THR A 36 3.95 7.89 -2.84
CA THR A 36 4.63 6.59 -2.93
C THR A 36 3.62 5.45 -2.98
N ARG A 37 2.62 5.46 -2.08
CA ARG A 37 1.53 4.48 -2.05
C ARG A 37 0.73 4.49 -3.35
N ALA A 38 0.39 5.66 -3.87
CA ALA A 38 -0.32 5.79 -5.14
C ALA A 38 0.45 5.13 -6.29
N ARG A 39 1.77 5.35 -6.38
CA ARG A 39 2.61 4.69 -7.40
C ARG A 39 2.64 3.18 -7.24
N ILE A 40 2.79 2.70 -6.01
CA ILE A 40 2.80 1.26 -5.71
C ILE A 40 1.46 0.62 -6.11
N GLU A 41 0.33 1.21 -5.71
CA GLU A 41 -1.01 0.72 -6.03
C GLU A 41 -1.26 0.72 -7.54
N MET A 42 -0.83 1.76 -8.25
CA MET A 42 -0.89 1.80 -9.71
C MET A 42 -0.08 0.66 -10.34
N THR A 43 1.16 0.44 -9.92
CA THR A 43 1.99 -0.66 -10.43
C THR A 43 1.35 -2.02 -10.15
N ILE A 44 0.83 -2.24 -8.94
CA ILE A 44 0.14 -3.49 -8.58
C ILE A 44 -1.10 -3.69 -9.45
N SER A 45 -1.88 -2.63 -9.72
CA SER A 45 -3.05 -2.69 -10.59
C SER A 45 -2.68 -3.12 -12.02
N GLN A 46 -1.61 -2.53 -12.58
CA GLN A 46 -1.10 -2.90 -13.91
C GLN A 46 -0.65 -4.37 -13.96
N LEU A 47 0.05 -4.84 -12.92
CA LEU A 47 0.49 -6.24 -12.84
C LEU A 47 -0.70 -7.20 -12.72
N LYS A 48 -1.70 -6.90 -11.87
CA LYS A 48 -2.93 -7.69 -11.75
C LYS A 48 -3.73 -7.71 -13.05
N GLY A 49 -3.72 -6.62 -13.80
CA GLY A 49 -4.37 -6.52 -15.10
C GLY A 49 -3.72 -7.40 -16.17
N ARG A 50 -2.41 -7.65 -16.08
CA ARG A 50 -1.64 -8.43 -17.06
C ARG A 50 -1.41 -9.89 -16.66
N PHE A 51 -1.29 -10.18 -15.37
CA PHE A 51 -0.90 -11.49 -14.85
C PHE A 51 -1.89 -12.01 -13.80
N GLN A 52 -2.61 -13.09 -14.10
CA GLN A 52 -3.56 -13.71 -13.15
C GLN A 52 -2.89 -14.23 -11.88
N CYS A 53 -1.62 -14.66 -11.97
CA CYS A 53 -0.89 -15.18 -10.81
C CYS A 53 -0.80 -14.16 -9.66
N VAL A 54 -0.79 -12.86 -9.97
CA VAL A 54 -0.72 -11.77 -8.96
C VAL A 54 -2.05 -11.61 -8.20
N LYS A 55 -3.18 -12.04 -8.78
CA LYS A 55 -4.50 -11.91 -8.12
C LYS A 55 -4.69 -12.93 -6.99
N ARG A 56 -4.08 -14.11 -7.08
CA ARG A 56 -4.29 -15.23 -6.14
C ARG A 56 -2.99 -15.88 -5.70
N LEU A 57 -2.08 -15.10 -5.14
CA LEU A 57 -0.85 -15.62 -4.54
C LEU A 57 -1.18 -16.35 -3.23
N LYS A 58 -1.13 -17.69 -3.27
CA LYS A 58 -1.25 -18.57 -2.08
C LYS A 58 0.11 -19.18 -1.73
N VAL A 59 1.13 -18.33 -1.60
CA VAL A 59 2.51 -18.72 -1.29
C VAL A 59 3.05 -17.90 -0.13
N ALA A 60 4.14 -18.36 0.49
CA ALA A 60 4.87 -17.60 1.50
C ALA A 60 5.30 -16.21 0.97
N PRO A 61 5.39 -15.19 1.83
CA PRO A 61 5.67 -13.80 1.43
C PRO A 61 6.97 -13.67 0.63
N ASP A 62 8.03 -14.37 1.02
CA ASP A 62 9.32 -14.35 0.30
C ASP A 62 9.14 -14.83 -1.16
N ARG A 63 8.39 -15.92 -1.34
CA ARG A 63 8.09 -16.46 -2.67
C ARG A 63 7.11 -15.57 -3.44
N ALA A 64 6.19 -14.90 -2.76
CA ALA A 64 5.32 -13.91 -3.38
C ALA A 64 6.14 -12.75 -3.93
N CYS A 65 7.13 -12.25 -3.18
CA CYS A 65 8.06 -11.21 -3.62
C CYS A 65 8.80 -11.62 -4.90
N ASP A 66 9.34 -12.83 -4.96
CA ASP A 66 10.00 -13.34 -6.17
C ASP A 66 9.07 -13.34 -7.39
N ILE A 67 7.81 -13.76 -7.19
CA ILE A 67 6.80 -13.76 -8.26
C ILE A 67 6.48 -12.33 -8.71
N ILE A 68 6.34 -11.38 -7.79
CA ILE A 68 6.10 -9.96 -8.12
C ILE A 68 7.28 -9.36 -8.88
N VAL A 69 8.51 -9.67 -8.49
CA VAL A 69 9.73 -9.21 -9.18
C VAL A 69 9.76 -9.76 -10.61
N ALA A 70 9.53 -11.06 -10.79
CA ALA A 70 9.45 -11.68 -12.11
C ALA A 70 8.36 -11.03 -12.98
N CYS A 71 7.16 -10.82 -12.43
CA CYS A 71 6.06 -10.16 -13.13
C CYS A 71 6.43 -8.71 -13.53
N SER A 72 7.18 -8.00 -12.70
CA SER A 72 7.65 -6.64 -12.98
C SER A 72 8.65 -6.61 -14.14
N VAL A 73 9.63 -7.53 -14.16
CA VAL A 73 10.59 -7.66 -15.27
C VAL A 73 9.88 -8.01 -16.58
N LEU A 74 8.94 -8.96 -16.54
CA LEU A 74 8.14 -9.34 -17.69
C LEU A 74 7.27 -8.18 -18.19
N HIS A 75 6.65 -7.43 -17.28
CA HIS A 75 5.88 -6.23 -17.62
C HIS A 75 6.76 -5.19 -18.33
N ASN A 76 7.94 -4.89 -17.79
CA ASN A 76 8.85 -3.91 -18.39
C ASN A 76 9.31 -4.35 -19.78
N THR A 77 9.65 -5.63 -19.93
CA THR A 77 10.04 -6.21 -21.22
C THR A 77 8.94 -6.06 -22.26
N ALA A 78 7.71 -6.41 -21.90
CA ALA A 78 6.55 -6.24 -22.76
C ALA A 78 6.27 -4.78 -23.12
N THR A 79 6.41 -3.86 -22.15
CA THR A 79 6.25 -2.42 -22.37
C THR A 79 7.28 -1.88 -23.36
N ILE A 80 8.55 -2.29 -23.25
CA ILE A 80 9.60 -1.91 -24.20
C ILE A 80 9.29 -2.45 -25.61
N ARG A 81 8.79 -3.68 -25.69
CA ARG A 81 8.38 -4.32 -26.95
C ARG A 81 7.05 -3.80 -27.50
N LYS A 82 6.38 -2.88 -26.80
CA LYS A 82 5.04 -2.35 -27.12
C LYS A 82 3.99 -3.45 -27.32
N GLU A 83 4.13 -4.54 -26.56
CA GLU A 83 3.15 -5.62 -26.58
C GLU A 83 1.85 -5.15 -25.94
N THR A 84 0.73 -5.40 -26.62
CA THR A 84 -0.60 -5.15 -26.06
C THR A 84 -0.79 -5.95 -24.77
N THR A 85 -1.48 -5.34 -23.80
CA THR A 85 -1.88 -6.06 -22.59
C THR A 85 -2.85 -7.17 -23.01
N PRO A 86 -2.56 -8.44 -22.70
CA PRO A 86 -3.48 -9.53 -22.99
C PRO A 86 -4.83 -9.26 -22.30
N VAL A 87 -5.93 -9.58 -22.97
CA VAL A 87 -7.25 -9.56 -22.33
C VAL A 87 -7.28 -10.72 -21.36
N VAL A 88 -7.30 -10.41 -20.08
CA VAL A 88 -7.27 -11.43 -19.05
C VAL A 88 -8.68 -11.58 -18.49
N GLU A 89 -9.31 -12.73 -18.72
CA GLU A 89 -10.67 -12.98 -18.24
C GLU A 89 -10.75 -12.81 -16.71
N VAL A 90 -11.71 -12.01 -16.27
CA VAL A 90 -11.96 -11.75 -14.86
C VAL A 90 -12.73 -12.95 -14.32
N GLN A 91 -12.01 -13.89 -13.71
CA GLN A 91 -12.63 -14.91 -12.88
C GLN A 91 -13.21 -14.22 -11.62
N PRO A 92 -14.43 -14.55 -11.18
CA PRO A 92 -15.05 -13.94 -10.01
C PRO A 92 -14.16 -14.15 -8.78
N ASP A 93 -13.94 -13.09 -7.98
CA ASP A 93 -13.21 -13.17 -6.71
C ASP A 93 -14.01 -14.05 -5.72
N ASP A 94 -13.37 -15.05 -5.10
CA ASP A 94 -13.98 -15.73 -3.96
C ASP A 94 -13.74 -14.85 -2.72
N ASP A 95 -14.81 -14.44 -2.04
CA ASP A 95 -14.83 -13.45 -0.96
C ASP A 95 -13.77 -13.72 0.13
N LEU A 96 -12.74 -12.85 0.23
CA LEU A 96 -11.88 -12.79 1.41
C LEU A 96 -12.63 -12.11 2.56
N GLN A 97 -12.80 -12.81 3.68
CA GLN A 97 -13.42 -12.29 4.91
C GLN A 97 -12.53 -11.23 5.60
N PRO A 98 -13.07 -10.11 6.12
CA PRO A 98 -12.28 -9.08 6.81
C PRO A 98 -11.77 -9.54 8.19
N VAL A 99 -10.54 -9.15 8.53
CA VAL A 99 -9.95 -9.30 9.88
C VAL A 99 -10.31 -8.09 10.73
N HIS A 100 -10.89 -8.29 11.92
CA HIS A 100 -11.32 -7.24 12.85
C HIS A 100 -10.33 -7.07 14.03
N LEU A 101 -9.98 -5.84 14.41
CA LEU A 101 -9.00 -5.53 15.47
C LEU A 101 -9.44 -4.29 16.29
N ASP A 102 -9.84 -4.48 17.55
CA ASP A 102 -10.29 -3.43 18.49
C ASP A 102 -9.32 -3.29 19.70
N HIS A 103 -8.65 -2.14 19.90
CA HIS A 103 -8.30 -1.68 21.26
C HIS A 103 -7.93 -0.17 21.35
N PRO A 104 -8.25 0.56 22.45
CA PRO A 104 -8.10 2.02 22.55
C PRO A 104 -7.09 2.48 23.62
N SER A 105 -5.91 3.01 23.26
CA SER A 105 -4.93 3.52 24.26
C SER A 105 -4.07 4.72 23.84
N GLY A 106 -4.21 5.29 22.64
CA GLY A 106 -3.23 6.21 22.06
C GLY A 106 -3.25 7.70 22.44
N ARG A 107 -4.06 8.16 23.40
CA ARG A 107 -4.29 9.62 23.60
C ARG A 107 -3.29 10.35 24.51
N ALA A 108 -2.53 9.67 25.36
CA ALA A 108 -1.77 10.34 26.43
C ALA A 108 -0.31 10.73 26.08
N ALA A 109 0.23 10.28 24.93
CA ALA A 109 1.66 10.40 24.63
C ALA A 109 2.05 11.62 23.77
N GLY A 110 1.07 12.35 23.20
CA GLY A 110 1.33 13.43 22.23
C GLY A 110 1.93 14.71 22.83
N ASP A 111 1.56 15.06 24.06
CA ASP A 111 1.81 16.40 24.59
C ASP A 111 3.22 16.64 25.15
N ARG A 112 4.04 15.60 25.34
CA ARG A 112 5.38 15.73 25.95
C ARG A 112 6.50 16.01 24.95
N THR A 113 6.34 15.64 23.69
CA THR A 113 7.45 15.70 22.70
C THR A 113 7.62 17.10 22.11
N VAL A 114 6.58 17.94 22.14
CA VAL A 114 6.60 19.29 21.53
C VAL A 114 7.42 20.29 22.35
N GLN A 115 7.62 20.08 23.65
CA GLN A 115 8.29 21.08 24.50
C GLN A 115 9.82 20.99 24.57
N HIS A 116 10.43 19.93 24.01
CA HIS A 116 11.86 19.67 24.25
C HIS A 116 12.75 19.73 23.00
N HIS A 117 12.16 19.87 21.81
CA HIS A 117 12.91 19.79 20.54
C HIS A 117 12.51 20.80 19.46
N PHE A 118 11.60 21.74 19.75
CA PHE A 118 11.31 22.91 18.92
C PHE A 118 11.24 24.17 19.78
#